data_AF-A0A6G1RLY7-F1
#
_entry.id   AF-A0A6G1RLY7-F1
#
_cell.length_a   1.000
_cell.length_b   1.000
_cell.length_c   1.000
_cell.angle_alpha   90.00
_cell.angle_beta   90.00
_cell.angle_gamma   90.00
#
_symmetry.space_group_name_H-M   'P 1'
#
loop_
_entity.id
_entity.type
_entity.pdbx_description
1 polymer ?
#
loop_
_entity_poly.entity_id
_entity_poly.type
_entity_poly.pdbx_seq_one_letter_code
_entity_poly.pdbx_strand_id
1 'polypeptide(L)'
;KETLKKMLIDCVDAGKKSQGSIDPSLFPSQILSLAEQIQFTEDVESAIKDHTLQQLESELVAKLEHYTSIDTSIEDTGSTESGILELKLKALILDIIHNIDVVKQLNQAGVHNVEDWAWKKQLRFYMK
;
A
#
# COMPACT_ATOMS: atom_id res chain seq x y z
N LYS A 1 2.73 21.26 -10.54
CA LYS A 1 2.96 20.83 -9.14
C LYS A 1 1.65 20.77 -8.35
N GLU A 2 0.79 21.80 -8.45
CA GLU A 2 -0.53 21.81 -7.79
C GLU A 2 -1.45 20.63 -8.15
N THR A 3 -1.53 20.24 -9.43
CA THR A 3 -2.39 19.12 -9.85
C THR A 3 -2.02 17.80 -9.18
N LEU A 4 -0.73 17.43 -9.17
CA LEU A 4 -0.27 16.18 -8.53
C LEU A 4 -0.50 16.20 -7.01
N LYS A 5 -0.30 17.36 -6.37
CA LYS A 5 -0.58 17.54 -4.94
C LYS A 5 -2.06 17.30 -4.65
N LYS A 6 -2.95 17.91 -5.42
CA LYS A 6 -4.40 17.72 -5.26
C LYS A 6 -4.80 16.26 -5.50
N MET A 7 -4.30 15.64 -6.56
CA MET A 7 -4.57 14.23 -6.86
C MET A 7 -4.10 13.29 -5.75
N LEU A 8 -2.97 13.57 -5.10
CA LEU A 8 -2.50 12.79 -3.97
C LEU A 8 -3.45 12.91 -2.78
N ILE A 9 -3.89 14.13 -2.44
CA ILE A 9 -4.87 14.36 -1.38
C ILE A 9 -6.15 13.59 -1.68
N ASP A 10 -6.69 13.76 -2.90
CA ASP A 10 -7.92 13.10 -3.32
C ASP A 10 -7.80 11.56 -3.27
N CYS A 11 -6.64 11.01 -3.65
CA CYS A 11 -6.36 9.58 -3.62
C CYS A 11 -6.28 9.03 -2.19
N VAL A 12 -5.57 9.71 -1.29
CA VAL A 12 -5.46 9.32 0.12
C VAL A 12 -6.84 9.38 0.80
N ASP A 13 -7.60 10.44 0.55
CA ASP A 13 -8.96 10.60 1.09
C ASP A 13 -9.91 9.51 0.56
N ALA A 14 -9.78 9.13 -0.71
CA ALA A 14 -10.53 8.02 -1.29
C ALA A 14 -10.18 6.69 -0.59
N GLY A 15 -8.89 6.39 -0.43
CA GLY A 15 -8.42 5.18 0.25
C GLY A 15 -8.91 5.07 1.69
N LYS A 16 -8.89 6.17 2.45
CA LYS A 16 -9.40 6.20 3.84
C LYS A 16 -10.90 5.89 3.91
N LYS A 17 -11.69 6.34 2.92
CA LYS A 17 -13.13 6.08 2.85
C LYS A 17 -13.46 4.66 2.38
N SER A 18 -12.62 4.07 1.54
CA SER A 18 -12.84 2.77 0.92
C SER A 18 -12.06 1.62 1.58
N GLN A 19 -11.56 1.82 2.81
CA GLN A 19 -10.78 0.82 3.55
C GLN A 19 -9.57 0.30 2.74
N GLY A 20 -8.88 1.20 2.04
CA GLY A 20 -7.67 0.87 1.26
C GLY A 20 -7.93 0.25 -0.11
N SER A 21 -9.19 0.16 -0.57
CA SER A 21 -9.53 -0.29 -1.93
C SER A 21 -9.70 0.90 -2.87
N ILE A 22 -8.64 1.26 -3.60
CA ILE A 22 -8.66 2.33 -4.60
C ILE A 22 -8.65 1.69 -6.00
N ASP A 23 -9.55 2.14 -6.87
CA ASP A 23 -9.55 1.75 -8.28
C ASP A 23 -8.29 2.29 -8.98
N PRO A 24 -7.37 1.42 -9.45
CA PRO A 24 -6.11 1.83 -10.06
C PRO A 24 -6.29 2.54 -11.43
N SER A 25 -7.49 2.50 -12.02
CA SER A 25 -7.79 3.23 -13.25
C SER A 25 -7.89 4.75 -13.02
N LEU A 26 -8.31 5.19 -11.82
CA LEU A 26 -8.65 6.58 -11.51
C LEU A 26 -7.43 7.48 -11.31
N PHE A 27 -6.30 6.90 -10.86
CA PHE A 27 -5.10 7.65 -10.54
C PHE A 27 -3.87 7.12 -11.31
N PRO A 28 -2.88 7.98 -11.59
CA PRO A 28 -1.62 7.53 -12.19
C PRO A 28 -0.82 6.71 -11.17
N SER A 29 0.01 5.78 -11.66
CA SER A 29 0.82 4.86 -10.82
C SER A 29 1.61 5.60 -9.74
N GLN A 30 2.24 6.73 -10.07
CA GLN A 30 3.00 7.52 -9.10
C GLN A 30 2.17 7.97 -7.89
N ILE A 31 0.91 8.35 -8.12
CA ILE A 31 0.01 8.80 -7.04
C ILE A 31 -0.48 7.62 -6.23
N LEU A 32 -0.82 6.50 -6.89
CA LEU A 32 -1.23 5.26 -6.22
C LEU A 32 -0.14 4.73 -5.29
N SER A 33 1.09 4.54 -5.79
CA SER A 33 2.20 4.03 -4.98
C SER A 33 2.52 4.95 -3.80
N LEU A 34 2.50 6.28 -4.00
CA LEU A 34 2.76 7.21 -2.89
C LEU A 34 1.63 7.21 -1.85
N ALA A 35 0.37 7.17 -2.28
CA ALA A 35 -0.77 7.11 -1.37
C ALA A 35 -0.76 5.84 -0.52
N GLU A 36 -0.49 4.69 -1.15
CA GLU A 36 -0.34 3.40 -0.47
C GLU A 36 0.81 3.40 0.53
N GLN A 37 1.95 3.99 0.20
CA GLN A 37 3.10 4.08 1.11
C GLN A 37 2.85 5.03 2.31
N ILE A 38 2.09 6.11 2.11
CA ILE A 38 1.63 6.97 3.20
C ILE A 38 0.69 6.19 4.12
N GLN A 39 -0.32 5.53 3.55
CA GLN A 39 -1.28 4.75 4.32
C GLN A 39 -0.60 3.63 5.10
N PHE A 40 0.30 2.88 4.45
CA PHE A 40 1.11 1.84 5.10
C PHE A 40 1.92 2.38 6.28
N THR A 41 2.54 3.56 6.12
CA THR A 41 3.28 4.20 7.21
C THR A 41 2.37 4.48 8.42
N GLU A 42 1.17 5.02 8.18
CA GLU A 42 0.18 5.31 9.23
C GLU A 42 -0.36 4.02 9.90
N ASP A 43 -0.63 2.98 9.11
CA ASP A 43 -1.17 1.71 9.59
C ASP A 43 -0.16 0.95 10.44
N VAL A 44 1.11 0.90 10.02
CA VAL A 44 2.18 0.28 10.82
C VAL A 44 2.39 1.00 12.13
N GLU A 45 2.43 2.33 12.13
CA GLU A 45 2.60 3.10 13.37
C GLU A 45 1.42 2.94 14.33
N SER A 46 0.21 2.79 13.80
CA SER A 46 -0.98 2.46 14.59
C SER A 46 -0.91 1.04 15.13
N ALA A 47 -0.56 0.06 14.29
CA ALA A 47 -0.44 -1.34 14.67
C ALA A 47 0.69 -1.61 15.68
N ILE A 48 1.78 -0.84 15.66
CA ILE A 48 2.81 -0.89 16.70
C ILE A 48 2.25 -0.46 18.06
N LYS A 49 1.50 0.66 18.08
CA LYS A 49 0.90 1.23 19.31
C LYS A 49 -0.20 0.33 19.87
N ASP A 50 -1.01 -0.25 18.99
CA ASP A 50 -2.15 -1.10 19.35
C ASP A 50 -1.78 -2.58 19.50
N HIS A 51 -0.51 -2.93 19.22
CA HIS A 51 0.03 -4.30 19.25
C HIS A 51 -0.69 -5.27 18.30
N THR A 52 -1.07 -4.79 17.12
CA THR A 52 -1.83 -5.53 16.09
C THR A 52 -1.02 -5.79 14.81
N LEU A 53 0.31 -5.74 14.85
CA LEU A 53 1.17 -5.98 13.68
C LEU A 53 0.90 -7.33 12.98
N GLN A 54 0.56 -8.39 13.72
CA GLN A 54 0.21 -9.68 13.13
C GLN A 54 -1.13 -9.64 12.35
N GLN A 55 -2.09 -8.84 12.83
CA GLN A 55 -3.34 -8.60 12.12
C GLN A 55 -3.07 -7.81 10.84
N LEU A 56 -2.27 -6.76 10.91
CA LEU A 56 -1.87 -5.96 9.75
C LEU A 56 -1.16 -6.83 8.69
N GLU A 57 -0.28 -7.75 9.10
CA GLU A 57 0.34 -8.71 8.18
C GLU A 57 -0.71 -9.54 7.42
N SER A 58 -1.75 -10.01 8.11
CA SER A 58 -2.83 -10.80 7.51
C SER A 58 -3.67 -9.98 6.54
N GLU A 59 -3.95 -8.71 6.88
CA GLU A 59 -4.67 -7.77 6.02
C GLU A 59 -3.88 -7.47 4.73
N LEU A 60 -2.57 -7.29 4.82
CA LEU A 60 -1.69 -7.10 3.66
C LEU A 60 -1.62 -8.36 2.78
N VAL A 61 -1.59 -9.55 3.36
CA VAL A 61 -1.65 -10.82 2.61
C VAL A 61 -2.99 -10.95 1.88
N ALA A 62 -4.11 -10.65 2.54
CA ALA A 62 -5.42 -10.65 1.89
C ALA A 62 -5.51 -9.62 0.75
N LYS A 63 -4.91 -8.43 0.93
CA LYS A 63 -4.82 -7.40 -0.12
C LYS A 63 -3.98 -7.88 -1.31
N LEU A 64 -2.87 -8.56 -1.05
CA LEU A 64 -2.03 -9.17 -2.09
C LEU A 64 -2.81 -10.21 -2.90
N GLU A 65 -3.52 -11.14 -2.24
CA GLU A 65 -4.35 -12.15 -2.89
C GLU A 65 -5.46 -11.53 -3.74
N HIS A 66 -6.07 -10.46 -3.26
CA HIS A 66 -7.07 -9.72 -4.03
C HIS A 66 -6.47 -9.14 -5.31
N TYR A 67 -5.32 -8.47 -5.23
CA TYR A 67 -4.68 -7.85 -6.40
C TYR A 67 -4.16 -8.88 -7.41
N THR A 68 -3.60 -10.00 -6.98
CA THR A 68 -3.17 -11.07 -7.90
C THR A 68 -4.35 -11.76 -8.59
N SER A 69 -5.51 -11.84 -7.93
CA SER A 69 -6.74 -12.34 -8.56
C SER A 69 -7.24 -11.42 -9.68
N ILE A 70 -7.15 -10.10 -9.48
CA ILE A 70 -7.50 -9.09 -10.49
C ILE A 70 -6.52 -9.14 -11.66
N ASP A 71 -5.20 -9.19 -11.40
CA ASP A 71 -4.16 -9.24 -12.43
C ASP A 71 -4.38 -10.39 -13.42
N THR A 72 -4.68 -11.58 -12.89
CA THR A 72 -4.99 -12.77 -13.71
C THR A 72 -6.19 -12.54 -14.64
N SER A 73 -7.23 -11.82 -14.18
CA SER A 73 -8.42 -11.53 -14.99
C SER A 73 -8.19 -10.46 -16.07
N ILE A 74 -7.20 -9.58 -15.87
CA ILE A 74 -6.87 -8.51 -16.81
C ILE A 74 -6.12 -9.08 -18.01
N GLU A 75 -5.20 -10.03 -17.78
CA GLU A 75 -4.40 -10.70 -18.83
C GLU A 75 -5.28 -11.32 -19.94
N ASP A 76 -6.49 -11.78 -19.62
CA ASP A 76 -7.43 -12.40 -20.57
C ASP A 76 -8.06 -11.43 -21.59
N THR A 77 -7.96 -10.11 -21.37
CA THR A 77 -8.71 -9.10 -22.15
C THR A 77 -7.94 -8.45 -23.30
N GLY A 78 -6.60 -8.52 -23.31
CA GLY A 78 -5.74 -8.20 -24.46
C GLY A 78 -5.76 -6.77 -25.03
N SER A 79 -6.41 -5.79 -24.38
CA SER A 79 -6.50 -4.40 -24.86
C SER A 79 -5.35 -3.50 -24.35
N THR A 80 -5.02 -2.42 -25.06
CA THR A 80 -3.93 -1.51 -24.64
C THR A 80 -4.20 -0.78 -23.31
N GLU A 81 -5.46 -0.37 -23.06
CA GLU A 81 -5.84 0.22 -21.78
C GLU A 81 -5.74 -0.78 -20.63
N SER A 82 -6.08 -2.05 -20.92
CA SER A 82 -5.91 -3.18 -20.01
C SER A 82 -4.43 -3.40 -19.66
N GLY A 83 -3.53 -3.33 -20.65
CA GLY A 83 -2.08 -3.47 -20.41
C GLY A 83 -1.47 -2.34 -19.55
N ILE A 84 -1.98 -1.11 -19.63
CA ILE A 84 -1.52 -0.04 -18.72
C ILE A 84 -2.00 -0.32 -17.30
N LEU A 85 -3.26 -0.75 -17.13
CA LEU A 85 -3.83 -1.06 -15.83
C LEU A 85 -3.09 -2.25 -15.17
N GLU A 86 -2.77 -3.28 -15.96
CA GLU A 86 -1.95 -4.42 -15.57
C GLU A 86 -0.60 -3.97 -15.00
N LEU A 87 0.12 -3.09 -15.70
CA LEU A 87 1.41 -2.58 -15.24
C LEU A 87 1.30 -1.78 -13.93
N LYS A 88 0.23 -1.01 -13.76
CA LYS A 88 -0.04 -0.31 -12.49
C LYS A 88 -0.26 -1.32 -11.35
N LEU A 89 -1.03 -2.37 -11.61
CA LEU A 89 -1.35 -3.39 -10.62
C LEU A 89 -0.11 -4.20 -10.23
N LYS A 90 0.74 -4.57 -11.21
CA LYS A 90 2.02 -5.23 -10.97
C LYS A 90 2.96 -4.38 -10.10
N ALA A 91 3.01 -3.07 -10.31
CA ALA A 91 3.77 -2.17 -9.43
C ALA A 91 3.23 -2.18 -7.99
N LEU A 92 1.92 -2.11 -7.79
CA LEU A 92 1.29 -2.16 -6.46
C LEU A 92 1.50 -3.52 -5.76
N ILE A 93 1.46 -4.62 -6.51
CA ILE A 93 1.76 -5.96 -5.98
C ILE A 93 3.18 -6.02 -5.42
N LEU A 94 4.17 -5.47 -6.14
CA LEU A 94 5.56 -5.41 -5.66
C LEU A 94 5.68 -4.57 -4.38
N ASP A 95 4.97 -3.43 -4.30
CA ASP A 95 4.93 -2.58 -3.11
C ASP A 95 4.34 -3.35 -1.91
N ILE A 96 3.26 -4.11 -2.10
CA ILE A 96 2.63 -4.91 -1.02
C ILE A 96 3.55 -6.05 -0.55
N ILE A 97 4.21 -6.75 -1.47
CA ILE A 97 5.16 -7.82 -1.11
C ILE A 97 6.28 -7.26 -0.23
N HIS A 98 6.82 -6.09 -0.57
CA HIS A 98 7.79 -5.39 0.25
C HIS A 98 7.22 -5.04 1.63
N ASN A 99 6.01 -4.48 1.68
CA ASN A 99 5.35 -4.09 2.92
C ASN A 99 5.11 -5.30 3.86
N ILE A 100 4.71 -6.45 3.32
CA ILE A 100 4.56 -7.71 4.09
C ILE A 100 5.90 -8.12 4.69
N ASP A 101 6.99 -8.07 3.92
CA ASP A 101 8.32 -8.41 4.42
C ASP A 101 8.76 -7.47 5.56
N VAL A 102 8.50 -6.15 5.42
CA VAL A 102 8.76 -5.17 6.49
C VAL A 102 7.99 -5.54 7.76
N VAL A 103 6.68 -5.79 7.68
CA VAL A 103 5.87 -6.14 8.86
C VAL A 103 6.35 -7.44 9.51
N LYS A 104 6.70 -8.46 8.72
CA LYS A 104 7.30 -9.70 9.23
C LYS A 104 8.60 -9.45 9.99
N GLN A 105 9.48 -8.61 9.47
CA GLN A 105 10.72 -8.23 10.16
C GLN A 105 10.44 -7.48 11.48
N LEU A 106 9.44 -6.60 11.52
CA LEU A 106 9.04 -5.89 12.74
C LEU A 106 8.47 -6.84 13.79
N ASN A 107 7.62 -7.79 13.38
CA ASN A 107 7.09 -8.85 14.24
C ASN A 107 8.22 -9.71 14.83
N GLN A 108 9.16 -10.16 13.99
CA GLN A 108 10.33 -10.95 14.42
C GLN A 108 11.26 -10.19 15.38
N ALA A 109 11.40 -8.88 15.18
CA ALA A 109 12.19 -8.01 16.05
C ALA A 109 11.48 -7.66 17.37
N GLY A 110 10.20 -7.99 17.53
CA GLY A 110 9.42 -7.66 18.73
C GLY A 110 9.27 -6.15 18.94
N VAL A 111 8.97 -5.41 17.87
CA VAL A 111 8.79 -3.95 17.95
C VAL A 111 7.52 -3.60 18.71
N HIS A 112 7.65 -2.75 19.72
CA HIS A 112 6.53 -2.29 20.55
C HIS A 112 6.44 -0.77 20.64
N ASN A 113 7.42 -0.04 20.09
CA ASN A 113 7.43 1.41 20.07
C ASN A 113 7.81 1.92 18.69
N VAL A 114 7.12 2.96 18.21
CA VAL A 114 7.45 3.65 16.95
C VAL A 114 8.83 4.32 17.01
N GLU A 115 9.39 4.50 18.20
CA GLU A 115 10.73 5.01 18.39
C GLU A 115 11.83 3.96 18.17
N ASP A 116 11.47 2.67 18.05
CA ASP A 116 12.40 1.56 17.88
C ASP A 116 13.14 1.65 16.54
N TRP A 117 14.44 1.34 16.57
CA TRP A 117 15.30 1.44 15.38
C TRP A 117 14.82 0.55 14.23
N ALA A 118 14.30 -0.64 14.54
CA ALA A 118 13.81 -1.58 13.53
C ALA A 118 12.68 -1.00 12.67
N TRP A 119 11.86 -0.10 13.23
CA TRP A 119 10.90 0.70 12.47
C TRP A 119 11.54 1.94 11.83
N LYS A 120 12.30 2.73 12.61
CA LYS A 120 12.89 3.98 12.11
C LYS A 120 13.82 3.83 10.90
N LYS A 121 14.47 2.67 10.75
CA LYS A 121 15.34 2.36 9.61
C LYS A 121 14.56 2.17 8.29
N GLN A 122 13.25 1.90 8.36
CA GLN A 122 12.41 1.74 7.19
C GLN A 122 12.13 3.10 6.53
N LEU A 123 11.94 3.08 5.21
CA LEU A 123 11.52 4.26 4.48
C LEU A 123 10.06 4.58 4.84
N ARG A 124 9.80 5.82 5.23
CA ARG A 124 8.50 6.26 5.76
C ARG A 124 8.03 7.49 5.02
N PHE A 125 6.76 7.52 4.68
CA PHE A 125 6.14 8.62 3.95
C PHE A 125 5.04 9.23 4.81
N TYR A 126 5.10 10.55 4.97
CA TYR A 126 4.14 11.29 5.79
C TYR A 126 3.48 12.37 4.95
N MET A 127 2.16 12.48 5.08
CA MET A 127 1.39 13.62 4.59
C MET A 127 1.56 14.76 5.60
N LYS A 128 1.94 15.96 5.13
CA LYS A 128 2.06 17.19 5.94
C LYS A 128 0.95 18.18 5.61
#